data_AF-A0A1E8VU80-F1
#
_entry.id   AF-A0A1E8VU80-F1
#
_cell.length_a   1.000
_cell.length_b   1.000
_cell.length_c   1.000
_cell.angle_alpha   90.00
_cell.angle_beta   90.00
_cell.angle_gamma   90.00
#
_symmetry.space_group_name_H-M   'P 1'
#
loop_
_entity.id
_entity.type
_entity.pdbx_description
1 polymer ?
#
loop_
_entity_poly.entity_id
_entity_poly.type
_entity_poly.pdbx_seq_one_letter_code
_entity_poly.pdbx_strand_id
1 'polypeptide(L)'
;MADDLGACLIGCGRAGLVHARDCNGRVREARLVVLCDPFEGGLAAARKELGVANTYTDYREAIVDAAVDATSVETVTAARPRRGRSRMRAHRRPGALEPRDVVA
;
A
#
# COMPACT_ATOMS: atom_id res chain seq x y z
N MET A 1 -18.36 -8.75 15.19
CA MET A 1 -17.09 -9.20 14.58
C MET A 1 -16.54 -7.99 13.86
N ALA A 2 -15.32 -7.56 14.18
CA ALA A 2 -14.69 -6.48 13.41
C ALA A 2 -14.22 -7.10 12.09
N ASP A 3 -14.66 -6.55 10.96
CA ASP A 3 -14.14 -6.93 9.65
C ASP A 3 -12.65 -6.56 9.59
N ASP A 4 -11.81 -7.49 9.09
CA ASP A 4 -10.38 -7.24 8.90
C ASP A 4 -10.19 -6.07 7.92
N LEU A 5 -9.39 -5.06 8.30
CA LEU A 5 -9.11 -3.90 7.46
C LEU A 5 -8.21 -4.29 6.28
N GLY A 6 -8.69 -4.07 5.06
CA GLY A 6 -7.91 -4.24 3.84
C GLY A 6 -6.88 -3.11 3.67
N ALA A 7 -5.61 -3.46 3.68
CA ALA A 7 -4.49 -2.54 3.48
C ALA A 7 -3.95 -2.60 2.04
N CYS A 8 -3.67 -1.43 1.47
CA CYS A 8 -2.93 -1.26 0.22
C CYS A 8 -1.53 -0.72 0.50
N LEU A 9 -0.49 -1.39 -0.02
CA LEU A 9 0.87 -0.86 -0.03
C LEU A 9 1.16 -0.18 -1.39
N ILE A 10 1.47 1.12 -1.38
CA ILE A 10 1.99 1.84 -2.54
C ILE A 10 3.50 2.06 -2.35
N GLY A 11 4.32 1.40 -3.17
CA GLY A 11 5.77 1.37 -3.09
C GLY A 11 6.30 0.06 -2.50
N CYS A 12 6.70 -0.87 -3.36
CA CYS A 12 7.31 -2.18 -3.05
C CYS A 12 8.85 -2.09 -2.90
N GLY A 13 9.36 -0.93 -2.48
CA GLY A 13 10.78 -0.74 -2.17
C GLY A 13 11.19 -1.34 -0.83
N ARG A 14 12.47 -1.16 -0.45
CA ARG A 14 13.03 -1.70 0.81
C ARG A 14 12.23 -1.33 2.05
N ALA A 15 11.82 -0.06 2.19
CA ALA A 15 11.06 0.42 3.35
C ALA A 15 9.61 -0.10 3.33
N GLY A 16 8.94 -0.03 2.17
CA GLY A 16 7.58 -0.54 2.00
C GLY A 16 7.45 -2.03 2.34
N LEU A 17 8.42 -2.85 1.92
CA LEU A 17 8.43 -4.29 2.24
C LEU A 17 8.59 -4.59 3.74
N VAL A 18 9.34 -3.76 4.48
CA VAL A 18 9.43 -3.92 5.95
C VAL A 18 8.05 -3.74 6.58
N HIS A 19 7.34 -2.68 6.20
CA HIS A 19 5.99 -2.41 6.72
C HIS A 19 4.96 -3.43 6.24
N ALA A 20 5.05 -3.91 5.00
CA ALA A 20 4.15 -4.95 4.50
C ALA A 20 4.32 -6.29 5.22
N ARG A 21 5.56 -6.69 5.57
CA ARG A 21 5.81 -7.92 6.35
C ARG A 21 5.18 -7.85 7.74
N ASP A 22 5.35 -6.71 8.42
CA ASP A 22 4.75 -6.51 9.74
C ASP A 22 3.22 -6.43 9.65
N CYS A 23 2.67 -5.79 8.61
CA CYS A 23 1.23 -5.75 8.36
C CYS A 23 0.65 -7.16 8.12
N ASN A 24 1.32 -7.99 7.33
CA ASN A 24 0.83 -9.32 6.96
C ASN A 24 0.97 -10.38 8.08
N GLY A 25 1.74 -10.09 9.14
CA GLY A 25 2.04 -11.08 10.19
C GLY A 25 1.87 -10.62 11.64
N ARG A 26 1.91 -9.31 11.93
CA ARG A 26 1.93 -8.77 13.31
C ARG A 26 0.74 -7.88 13.64
N VAL A 27 0.17 -7.18 12.66
CA VAL A 27 -0.98 -6.32 12.88
C VAL A 27 -2.24 -7.18 12.90
N ARG A 28 -2.88 -7.29 14.08
CA ARG A 28 -4.17 -7.96 14.23
C ARG A 28 -5.24 -7.10 13.56
N GLU A 29 -6.22 -7.74 12.91
CA GLU A 29 -7.36 -7.06 12.26
C GLU A 29 -6.99 -6.21 11.03
N ALA A 30 -5.82 -6.45 10.42
CA ALA A 30 -5.45 -5.86 9.14
C ALA A 30 -4.87 -6.93 8.21
N ARG A 31 -5.24 -6.86 6.93
CA ARG A 31 -4.77 -7.78 5.89
C ARG A 31 -4.24 -6.99 4.71
N LEU A 32 -3.04 -7.32 4.24
CA LEU A 32 -2.53 -6.76 3.01
C LEU A 32 -3.29 -7.38 1.82
N VAL A 33 -4.05 -6.56 1.10
CA VAL A 33 -4.94 -7.00 0.01
C VAL A 33 -4.48 -6.51 -1.36
N VAL A 34 -3.76 -5.38 -1.41
CA VAL A 34 -3.30 -4.77 -2.66
C VAL A 34 -1.83 -4.33 -2.54
N LEU A 35 -1.06 -4.58 -3.59
CA LEU A 35 0.27 -4.02 -3.80
C LEU A 35 0.27 -3.09 -5.00
N CYS A 36 0.93 -1.96 -4.91
CA CYS A 36 1.10 -1.03 -6.02
C CYS A 36 2.56 -0.60 -6.13
N ASP A 37 3.16 -0.74 -7.32
CA ASP A 37 4.47 -0.18 -7.61
C ASP A 37 4.62 0.02 -9.13
N PRO A 38 5.09 1.19 -9.61
CA PRO A 38 5.31 1.41 -11.04
C PRO A 38 6.42 0.51 -11.61
N PHE A 39 7.32 -0.02 -10.78
CA PHE A 39 8.37 -0.94 -11.19
C PHE A 39 7.89 -2.40 -11.05
N GLU A 40 7.49 -2.98 -12.17
CA GLU A 40 6.94 -4.35 -12.27
C GLU A 40 7.84 -5.42 -11.64
N GLY A 41 9.17 -5.27 -11.74
CA GLY A 41 10.12 -6.23 -11.16
C GLY A 41 10.04 -6.29 -9.63
N GLY A 42 9.90 -5.13 -8.98
CA GLY A 42 9.72 -5.04 -7.53
C GLY A 42 8.33 -5.54 -7.12
N LEU A 43 7.31 -5.19 -7.89
CA LEU A 43 5.94 -5.64 -7.69
C LEU A 43 5.81 -7.16 -7.75
N ALA A 44 6.42 -7.81 -8.76
CA ALA A 44 6.37 -9.26 -8.92
C ALA A 44 7.09 -10.00 -7.78
N ALA A 45 8.22 -9.47 -7.31
CA ALA A 45 8.93 -10.02 -6.16
C ALA A 45 8.09 -9.89 -4.88
N ALA A 46 7.52 -8.71 -4.62
CA ALA A 46 6.64 -8.45 -3.48
C ALA A 46 5.39 -9.34 -3.50
N ARG A 47 4.76 -9.50 -4.67
CA ARG A 47 3.61 -10.37 -4.89
C ARG A 47 3.91 -11.81 -4.46
N LYS A 48 5.04 -12.34 -4.91
CA LYS A 48 5.48 -13.71 -4.59
C LYS A 48 5.80 -13.86 -3.10
N GLU A 49 6.43 -12.86 -2.50
CA GLU A 49 6.85 -12.89 -1.10
C GLU A 49 5.67 -12.79 -0.13
N LEU A 50 4.74 -11.88 -0.40
CA LEU A 50 3.64 -11.53 0.51
C LEU A 50 2.36 -12.33 0.24
N GLY A 51 2.26 -13.01 -0.90
CA GLY A 51 1.10 -13.83 -1.26
C GLY A 51 -0.16 -13.02 -1.58
N VAL A 52 0.01 -11.76 -2.01
CA VAL A 52 -1.09 -10.86 -2.38
C VAL A 52 -1.40 -11.03 -3.86
N ALA A 53 -2.67 -11.22 -4.23
CA ALA A 53 -3.05 -11.44 -5.63
C ALA A 53 -3.26 -10.13 -6.41
N ASN A 54 -3.84 -9.10 -5.77
CA ASN A 54 -4.16 -7.85 -6.44
C ASN A 54 -2.92 -6.96 -6.48
N THR A 55 -2.47 -6.65 -7.70
CA THR A 55 -1.31 -5.81 -7.94
C THR A 55 -1.60 -4.78 -9.01
N TYR A 56 -1.22 -3.52 -8.77
CA TYR A 56 -1.38 -2.41 -9.71
C TYR A 56 -0.03 -1.75 -9.99
N THR A 57 0.12 -1.16 -11.16
CA THR A 57 1.25 -0.28 -11.48
C THR A 57 0.89 1.19 -11.34
N ASP A 58 -0.42 1.50 -11.32
CA ASP A 58 -0.98 2.83 -11.08
C ASP A 58 -1.67 2.91 -9.73
N TYR A 59 -1.23 3.84 -8.88
CA TYR A 59 -1.81 4.03 -7.55
C TYR A 59 -3.26 4.49 -7.59
N ARG A 60 -3.69 5.16 -8.66
CA ARG A 60 -5.06 5.66 -8.81
C ARG A 60 -6.04 4.51 -8.98
N GLU A 61 -5.60 3.40 -9.57
CA GLU A 61 -6.37 2.17 -9.67
C GLU A 61 -6.37 1.42 -8.33
N ALA A 62 -5.23 1.40 -7.64
CA ALA A 62 -5.08 0.72 -6.36
C ALA A 62 -5.96 1.31 -5.24
N ILE A 63 -6.10 2.64 -5.16
CA ILE A 63 -6.88 3.30 -4.09
C ILE A 63 -8.40 3.20 -4.25
N VAL A 64 -8.89 2.92 -5.46
CA VAL A 64 -10.32 2.74 -5.72
C VAL A 64 -10.75 1.27 -5.66
N ASP A 65 -9.82 0.34 -5.42
CA ASP A 65 -10.15 -1.07 -5.19
C ASP A 65 -11.06 -1.19 -3.96
N ALA A 66 -12.22 -1.84 -4.15
CA ALA A 66 -13.23 -2.01 -3.12
C ALA A 66 -12.73 -2.86 -1.92
N ALA A 67 -11.65 -3.61 -2.09
CA ALA A 67 -11.00 -4.35 -1.01
C ALA A 67 -10.15 -3.46 -0.10
N VAL A 68 -9.86 -2.21 -0.48
CA VAL A 68 -8.95 -1.32 0.26
C VAL A 68 -9.72 -0.41 1.21
N ASP A 69 -9.46 -0.56 2.51
CA ASP A 69 -9.93 0.34 3.57
C ASP A 69 -8.88 1.40 3.92
N ALA A 70 -7.60 1.01 3.95
CA ALA A 70 -6.49 1.86 4.35
C ALA A 70 -5.29 1.75 3.40
N THR A 71 -4.54 2.83 3.24
CA THR A 71 -3.41 2.87 2.32
C THR A 71 -2.15 3.37 3.01
N SER A 72 -1.05 2.64 2.82
CA SER A 72 0.29 3.02 3.24
C SER A 72 1.11 3.43 2.02
N VAL A 73 1.58 4.67 2.01
CA VAL A 73 2.36 5.27 0.92
C VAL A 73 3.83 5.33 1.34
N GLU A 74 4.63 4.46 0.72
CA GLU A 74 6.07 4.31 0.97
C GLU A 74 6.84 4.45 -0.36
N THR A 75 6.55 5.53 -1.10
CA THR A 75 7.25 5.86 -2.35
C THR A 75 8.52 6.64 -2.06
N VAL A 76 9.59 6.38 -2.82
CA VAL A 76 10.75 7.27 -2.84
C VAL A 76 10.44 8.35 -3.87
N THR A 77 10.16 9.58 -3.42
CA THR A 77 9.98 10.73 -4.31
C THR A 77 11.19 10.85 -5.23
N ALA A 78 10.99 10.73 -6.55
CA ALA A 78 12.05 10.98 -7.52
C ALA A 78 12.58 12.42 -7.35
N ALA A 79 13.86 12.53 -6.98
CA ALA A 79 14.72 13.72 -7.00
C ALA A 79 14.12 15.06 -6.48
N ARG A 80 14.06 15.26 -5.15
CA ARG A 80 14.30 16.58 -4.50
C ARG A 80 14.77 16.42 -3.03
N PRO A 81 15.55 17.37 -2.46
CA PRO A 81 16.51 17.12 -1.37
C PRO A 81 15.95 17.19 0.05
N ARG A 82 14.64 16.97 0.30
CA ARG A 82 14.10 17.05 1.66
C ARG A 82 13.28 15.82 2.00
N ARG A 83 13.87 14.99 2.88
CA ARG A 83 13.30 13.86 3.65
C ARG A 83 11.81 13.61 3.35
N GLY A 84 11.53 12.63 2.50
CA GLY A 84 10.19 12.05 2.37
C GLY A 84 9.71 11.53 3.73
N ARG A 85 8.49 11.89 4.12
CA ARG A 85 7.83 11.34 5.31
C ARG A 85 6.90 10.23 4.85
N SER A 86 7.16 9.01 5.32
CA SER A 86 6.18 7.93 5.39
C SER A 86 4.92 8.43 6.09
N ARG A 87 3.75 8.30 5.45
CA ARG A 87 2.46 8.64 6.05
C ARG A 87 1.48 7.49 5.78
N MET A 88 1.18 6.75 6.83
CA MET A 88 0.03 5.84 6.85
C MET A 88 -1.24 6.69 6.99
N ARG A 89 -2.18 6.56 6.05
CA ARG A 89 -3.51 7.15 6.15
C ARG A 89 -4.53 6.02 6.24
N ALA A 90 -5.08 5.84 7.44
CA ALA A 90 -6.18 4.93 7.67
C ALA A 90 -7.50 5.66 7.37
N HIS A 91 -8.32 5.08 6.49
CA HIS A 91 -9.70 5.50 6.30
C HIS A 91 -10.61 4.29 6.53
N ARG A 92 -11.90 4.55 6.82
CA ARG A 92 -12.82 3.52 7.34
C ARG A 92 -13.87 3.10 6.30
N ARG A 93 -13.72 3.52 5.04
CA ARG A 93 -14.69 3.29 3.97
C ARG A 93 -13.98 2.99 2.64
N PRO A 94 -14.31 1.86 1.99
CA PRO A 94 -13.89 1.58 0.62
C PRO A 94 -14.26 2.73 -0.33
N GLY A 95 -13.32 3.15 -1.17
CA GLY A 95 -13.54 4.21 -2.17
C GLY A 95 -13.62 5.64 -1.63
N ALA A 96 -13.29 5.88 -0.35
CA ALA A 96 -13.26 7.24 0.22
C ALA A 96 -11.92 7.98 0.00
N LEU A 97 -10.95 7.33 -0.63
CA LEU A 97 -9.65 7.92 -0.96
C LEU A 97 -9.74 8.63 -2.30
N GLU A 98 -9.64 9.94 -2.26
CA GLU A 98 -9.48 10.74 -3.46
C GLU A 98 -7.98 10.83 -3.81
N PRO A 99 -7.61 11.01 -5.09
CA PRO A 99 -6.20 11.17 -5.48
C PRO A 99 -5.44 12.26 -4.70
N ARG A 100 -6.17 13.29 -4.22
CA ARG A 100 -5.65 14.38 -3.36
C ARG A 100 -5.24 13.95 -1.94
N ASP A 101 -5.79 12.83 -1.46
CA ASP A 101 -5.51 12.32 -0.12
C ASP A 101 -4.19 11.53 -0.06
N VAL A 102 -3.72 11.09 -1.24
CA VAL A 102 -2.45 10.40 -1.45
C VAL A 102 -1.37 11.43 -1.73
N VAL A 103 -0.61 11.81 -0.70
CA VAL A 103 0.59 12.64 -0.88
C VAL A 103 1.76 11.71 -1.18
N ALA A 104 2.14 11.64 -2.45
CA ALA A 104 3.37 10.99 -2.91
C ALA A 104 4.61 11.84 -2.59
#